data_AF-A0A090WMB8-F1
#
_entry.id   AF-A0A090WMB8-F1
#
_cell.length_a   1.000
_cell.length_b   1.000
_cell.length_c   1.000
_cell.angle_alpha   90.00
_cell.angle_beta   90.00
_cell.angle_gamma   90.00
#
_symmetry.space_group_name_H-M   'P 1'
#
loop_
_entity.id
_entity.type
_entity.pdbx_description
1 polymer ?
#
loop_
_entity_poly.entity_id
_entity_poly.type
_entity_poly.pdbx_seq_one_letter_code
_entity_poly.pdbx_strand_id
1 'polypeptide(L)'
;MAPEGYETGFFLIPIAPGIEDTNEIRAQYFDIIMSRFQKLTKQDVLNNIIFKDSFCVRDFIKEYNSYKGNAYGMANTLSQTAFLRPKLKSKKVNNLYFTGQLTVPGPGVPPSLISGKLVAQLINKHHN
;
A
#
# COMPACT_ATOMS: atom_id res chain seq x y z
N MET A 1 3.28 19.31 -7.67
CA MET A 1 4.49 18.97 -6.88
C MET A 1 5.68 19.07 -7.81
N ALA A 2 6.85 19.43 -7.28
CA ALA A 2 8.06 19.98 -7.92
C ALA A 2 8.07 21.53 -8.03
N PRO A 3 9.21 22.19 -7.73
CA PRO A 3 9.44 23.60 -8.05
C PRO A 3 9.39 23.88 -9.56
N GLU A 4 9.32 25.15 -9.95
CA GLU A 4 9.36 25.55 -11.36
C GLU A 4 10.64 25.05 -12.05
N GLY A 5 10.49 24.40 -13.21
CA GLY A 5 11.60 23.80 -13.96
C GLY A 5 12.06 22.42 -13.48
N TYR A 6 11.39 21.82 -12.48
CA TYR A 6 11.70 20.49 -11.95
C TYR A 6 10.55 19.51 -12.17
N GLU A 7 10.86 18.22 -12.04
CA GLU A 7 9.90 17.13 -12.09
C GLU A 7 9.98 16.26 -10.82
N THR A 8 8.87 15.61 -10.47
CA THR A 8 8.83 14.59 -9.41
C THR A 8 8.61 13.23 -10.04
N GLY A 9 9.63 12.37 -10.01
CA GLY A 9 9.53 10.97 -10.43
C GLY A 9 9.03 10.08 -9.28
N PHE A 10 8.05 9.22 -9.56
CA PHE A 10 7.60 8.19 -8.62
C PHE A 10 7.66 6.82 -9.28
N PHE A 11 8.39 5.89 -8.68
CA PHE A 11 8.64 4.57 -9.24
C PHE A 11 8.14 3.49 -8.28
N LEU A 12 7.36 2.56 -8.83
CA LEU A 12 6.84 1.41 -8.10
C LEU A 12 7.51 0.14 -8.58
N ILE A 13 8.10 -0.61 -7.64
CA ILE A 13 8.77 -1.88 -7.90
C ILE A 13 7.97 -2.97 -7.18
N PRO A 14 7.38 -3.94 -7.90
CA PRO A 14 6.68 -5.04 -7.26
C PRO A 14 7.68 -5.99 -6.62
N ILE A 15 7.50 -6.25 -5.32
CA ILE A 15 8.30 -7.18 -4.53
C ILE A 15 7.40 -8.06 -3.68
N ALA A 16 7.91 -9.22 -3.24
CA ALA A 16 7.16 -10.10 -2.35
C ALA A 16 7.05 -9.51 -0.92
N PRO A 17 5.95 -9.77 -0.19
CA PRO A 17 5.81 -9.30 1.19
C PRO A 17 6.71 -10.08 2.15
N GLY A 18 7.23 -9.40 3.17
CA GLY A 18 8.04 -10.00 4.23
C GLY A 18 9.44 -10.40 3.81
N ILE A 19 9.92 -9.92 2.67
CA ILE A 19 11.32 -10.03 2.30
C ILE A 19 12.18 -9.10 3.16
N GLU A 20 13.49 -9.38 3.17
CA GLU A 20 14.47 -8.51 3.80
C GLU A 20 14.51 -7.15 3.12
N ASP A 21 14.65 -6.11 3.94
CA ASP A 21 14.58 -4.71 3.52
C ASP A 21 15.71 -3.89 4.16
N THR A 22 16.89 -3.98 3.53
CA THR A 22 18.09 -3.23 3.92
C THR A 22 18.34 -2.06 2.98
N ASN A 23 19.17 -1.11 3.41
CA ASN A 23 19.53 0.05 2.60
C ASN A 23 20.31 -0.37 1.35
N GLU A 24 21.11 -1.44 1.44
CA GLU A 24 21.91 -2.00 0.36
C GLU A 24 21.02 -2.59 -0.73
N ILE A 25 19.99 -3.36 -0.34
CA ILE A 25 19.01 -3.91 -1.28
C ILE A 25 18.24 -2.78 -1.98
N ARG A 26 17.80 -1.76 -1.23
CA ARG A 26 17.12 -0.59 -1.81
C ARG A 26 18.00 0.17 -2.80
N ALA A 27 19.28 0.35 -2.48
CA ALA A 27 20.24 0.99 -3.38
C ALA A 27 20.41 0.19 -4.68
N GLN A 28 20.56 -1.13 -4.58
CA GLN A 28 20.62 -2.01 -5.74
C GLN A 28 19.38 -1.89 -6.63
N TYR A 29 18.18 -1.89 -6.06
CA TYR A 29 16.96 -1.70 -6.83
C TYR A 29 16.91 -0.32 -7.51
N PHE A 30 17.30 0.74 -6.81
CA PHE A 30 17.38 2.08 -7.38
C PHE A 30 18.30 2.12 -8.60
N ASP A 31 19.49 1.52 -8.53
CA ASP A 31 20.43 1.48 -9.65
C ASP A 31 19.86 0.71 -10.85
N ILE A 32 19.15 -0.40 -10.61
CA ILE A 32 18.46 -1.17 -11.64
C ILE A 32 17.40 -0.31 -12.33
N ILE A 33 16.56 0.41 -11.58
CA ILE A 33 15.48 1.20 -12.18
C ILE A 33 16.04 2.40 -12.94
N MET A 34 17.05 3.08 -12.40
CA MET A 34 17.66 4.25 -13.04
C MET A 34 18.36 3.84 -14.33
N SER A 35 19.11 2.73 -14.31
CA SER A 35 19.72 2.18 -15.51
C SER A 35 18.69 1.87 -16.60
N ARG A 36 17.55 1.25 -16.21
CA ARG A 36 16.45 0.97 -17.14
C ARG A 36 15.79 2.25 -17.65
N PHE A 37 15.55 3.22 -16.77
CA PHE A 37 14.90 4.48 -17.10
C PHE A 37 15.73 5.29 -18.09
N GLN A 38 17.03 5.46 -17.84
CA GLN A 38 17.95 6.15 -18.76
C GLN A 38 18.04 5.43 -20.11
N LYS A 39 18.10 4.09 -20.12
CA LYS A 39 18.12 3.31 -21.37
C LYS A 39 16.87 3.53 -22.22
N LEU A 40 15.70 3.60 -21.59
CA LEU A 40 14.42 3.76 -22.30
C LEU A 40 14.19 5.19 -22.79
N THR A 41 14.56 6.18 -21.98
CA THR A 41 14.40 7.61 -22.30
C THR A 41 15.53 8.16 -23.15
N LYS A 42 16.69 7.49 -23.17
CA LYS A 42 17.95 7.97 -23.76
C LYS A 42 18.43 9.28 -23.14
N GLN A 43 18.14 9.48 -21.85
CA GLN A 43 18.52 10.66 -21.09
C GLN A 43 19.46 10.26 -19.96
N ASP A 44 20.47 11.08 -19.69
CA ASP A 44 21.24 11.02 -18.45
C ASP A 44 20.48 11.81 -17.37
N VAL A 45 20.02 11.11 -16.36
CA VAL A 45 19.13 11.66 -15.33
C VAL A 45 19.74 11.60 -13.94
N LEU A 46 20.78 10.78 -13.72
CA LEU A 46 21.39 10.58 -12.40
C LEU A 46 21.95 11.87 -11.83
N ASN A 47 22.58 12.68 -12.69
CA ASN A 47 23.17 13.96 -12.31
C ASN A 47 22.13 15.06 -11.98
N ASN A 48 20.86 14.83 -12.31
CA ASN A 48 19.77 15.78 -12.08
C ASN A 48 18.94 15.46 -10.82
N ILE A 49 19.29 14.41 -10.07
CA ILE A 49 18.58 14.00 -8.87
C ILE A 49 19.00 14.87 -7.68
N ILE A 50 18.17 15.85 -7.34
CA ILE A 50 18.40 16.73 -6.17
C ILE A 50 17.97 16.11 -4.85
N PHE A 51 17.07 15.13 -4.90
CA PHE A 51 16.52 14.45 -3.73
C PHE A 51 16.01 13.07 -4.15
N LYS A 52 16.25 12.06 -3.31
CA LYS A 52 15.62 10.75 -3.42
C LYS A 52 15.23 10.25 -2.03
N ASP A 53 14.11 9.57 -1.98
CA ASP A 53 13.68 8.82 -0.81
C ASP A 53 13.04 7.50 -1.25
N SER A 54 12.99 6.53 -0.34
CA SER A 54 12.46 5.19 -0.61
C SER A 54 11.56 4.75 0.54
N PHE A 55 10.45 4.11 0.19
CA PHE A 55 9.49 3.59 1.15
C PHE A 55 9.23 2.11 0.83
N CYS A 56 9.56 1.22 1.75
CA CYS A 56 9.55 -0.23 1.52
C CYS A 56 9.00 -1.01 2.73
N VAL A 57 9.16 -2.33 2.72
CA VAL A 57 8.55 -3.30 3.64
C VAL A 57 8.65 -2.89 5.11
N ARG A 58 9.84 -2.50 5.58
CA ARG A 58 10.08 -2.09 6.97
C ARG A 58 9.30 -0.82 7.32
N ASP A 59 9.17 0.10 6.38
CA ASP A 59 8.44 1.35 6.58
C ASP A 59 6.94 1.10 6.61
N PHE A 60 6.43 0.21 5.74
CA PHE A 60 5.03 -0.23 5.80
C PHE A 60 4.68 -0.94 7.12
N ILE A 61 5.59 -1.75 7.65
CA ILE A 61 5.41 -2.36 8.98
C ILE A 61 5.38 -1.30 10.06
N LYS A 62 6.35 -0.38 10.05
CA LYS A 62 6.53 0.64 11.09
C LYS A 62 5.41 1.67 11.10
N GLU A 63 5.08 2.25 9.95
CA GLU A 63 4.18 3.41 9.86
C GLU A 63 2.70 2.98 9.80
N TYR A 64 2.40 1.79 9.27
CA TYR A 64 1.02 1.34 9.05
C TYR A 64 0.64 0.05 9.78
N ASN A 65 1.53 -0.52 10.60
CA ASN A 65 1.36 -1.85 11.18
C ASN A 65 0.98 -2.90 10.14
N SER A 66 1.52 -2.75 8.91
CA SER A 66 1.11 -3.59 7.80
C SER A 66 1.71 -5.00 7.92
N TYR A 67 0.86 -6.01 7.84
CA TYR A 67 1.28 -7.41 7.90
C TYR A 67 2.32 -7.72 6.81
N LYS A 68 3.53 -8.13 7.23
CA LYS A 68 4.66 -8.40 6.32
C LYS A 68 5.00 -7.22 5.37
N GLY A 69 4.66 -5.99 5.76
CA GLY A 69 4.96 -4.78 5.00
C GLY A 69 4.24 -4.69 3.65
N ASN A 70 3.05 -5.28 3.52
CA ASN A 70 2.26 -5.19 2.30
C ASN A 70 1.71 -3.76 2.09
N ALA A 71 1.74 -3.25 0.86
CA ALA A 71 1.20 -1.93 0.54
C ALA A 71 -0.27 -1.96 0.10
N TYR A 72 -0.77 -3.12 -0.35
CA TYR A 72 -2.04 -3.24 -1.09
C TYR A 72 -3.06 -4.20 -0.47
N GLY A 73 -2.84 -4.66 0.76
CA GLY A 73 -3.76 -5.55 1.46
C GLY A 73 -3.76 -6.99 0.93
N MET A 74 -4.88 -7.71 1.14
CA MET A 74 -5.02 -9.10 0.69
C MET A 74 -5.01 -9.22 -0.82
N ALA A 75 -4.37 -10.27 -1.33
CA ALA A 75 -4.32 -10.55 -2.76
C ALA A 75 -5.73 -10.76 -3.34
N ASN A 76 -5.94 -10.32 -4.58
CA ASN A 76 -7.20 -10.50 -5.29
C ASN A 76 -7.27 -11.85 -6.00
N THR A 77 -6.96 -12.95 -5.31
CA THR A 77 -7.18 -14.29 -5.87
C THR A 77 -8.66 -14.65 -5.78
N LEU A 78 -9.20 -15.36 -6.79
CA LEU A 78 -10.63 -15.73 -6.86
C LEU A 78 -11.14 -16.45 -5.59
N SER A 79 -10.26 -17.20 -4.92
CA SER A 79 -10.57 -17.88 -3.66
C SER A 79 -10.61 -16.94 -2.44
N GLN A 80 -9.93 -15.79 -2.50
CA GLN A 80 -9.86 -14.81 -1.41
C GLN A 80 -10.84 -13.63 -1.56
N THR A 81 -11.34 -13.36 -2.77
CA THR A 81 -12.15 -12.16 -3.06
C THR A 81 -13.62 -12.25 -2.65
N ALA A 82 -14.24 -13.43 -2.58
CA ALA A 82 -15.68 -13.54 -2.39
C ALA A 82 -16.14 -13.86 -0.95
N PHE A 83 -15.65 -14.95 -0.33
CA PHE A 83 -16.27 -15.50 0.89
C PHE A 83 -15.38 -15.48 2.14
N LEU A 84 -14.06 -15.30 1.98
CA LEU A 84 -13.08 -15.41 3.08
C LEU A 84 -12.68 -14.07 3.71
N ARG A 85 -13.22 -12.94 3.21
CA ARG A 85 -12.90 -11.63 3.79
C ARG A 85 -13.52 -11.49 5.19
N PRO A 86 -12.79 -10.86 6.14
CA PRO A 86 -13.33 -10.57 7.46
C PRO A 86 -14.66 -9.81 7.36
N LYS A 87 -15.66 -10.27 8.13
CA LYS A 87 -16.94 -9.57 8.25
C LYS A 87 -16.74 -8.23 8.97
N LEU A 88 -17.65 -7.29 8.74
CA LEU A 88 -17.63 -5.95 9.35
C LEU A 88 -17.89 -5.94 10.86
N LYS A 89 -18.38 -7.05 11.45
CA LYS A 89 -18.66 -7.19 12.88
C LYS A 89 -18.06 -8.50 13.40
N SER A 90 -17.45 -8.43 14.60
CA SER A 90 -16.93 -9.61 15.28
C SER A 90 -18.05 -10.57 15.68
N LYS A 91 -17.81 -11.87 15.50
CA LYS A 91 -18.69 -12.94 16.03
C LYS A 91 -18.38 -13.30 17.48
N LYS A 92 -17.21 -12.91 17.99
CA LYS A 92 -16.69 -13.34 19.30
C LYS A 92 -16.77 -12.25 20.36
N VAL A 93 -16.73 -10.98 19.95
CA VAL A 93 -16.68 -9.83 20.84
C VAL A 93 -17.84 -8.90 20.52
N ASN A 94 -18.64 -8.60 21.52
CA ASN A 94 -19.77 -7.67 21.38
C ASN A 94 -19.25 -6.25 21.12
N ASN A 95 -19.98 -5.51 20.27
CA ASN A 95 -19.68 -4.13 19.90
C ASN A 95 -18.29 -3.89 19.26
N LEU A 96 -17.67 -4.95 18.70
CA LEU A 96 -16.44 -4.83 17.92
C LEU A 96 -16.74 -4.90 16.42
N TYR A 97 -16.28 -3.88 15.69
CA TYR A 97 -16.47 -3.73 14.25
C TYR A 97 -15.13 -3.53 13.53
N PHE A 98 -15.06 -3.90 12.26
CA PHE A 98 -13.85 -3.81 11.44
C PHE A 98 -14.12 -2.99 10.18
N THR A 99 -13.24 -2.05 9.88
CA THR A 99 -13.32 -1.20 8.68
C THR A 99 -11.94 -1.01 8.02
N GLY A 100 -11.93 -0.50 6.80
CA GLY A 100 -10.72 -0.19 6.02
C GLY A 100 -10.35 -1.26 5.00
N GLN A 101 -9.15 -1.12 4.43
CA GLN A 101 -8.69 -1.84 3.23
C GLN A 101 -8.65 -3.38 3.32
N LEU A 102 -8.61 -3.93 4.54
CA LEU A 102 -8.56 -5.38 4.79
C LEU A 102 -9.94 -6.00 5.02
N THR A 103 -11.00 -5.20 4.94
CA THR A 103 -12.39 -5.63 5.18
C THR A 103 -13.22 -5.48 3.91
N VAL A 104 -14.49 -5.89 3.95
CA VAL A 104 -15.41 -5.68 2.82
C VAL A 104 -15.57 -4.17 2.58
N PRO A 105 -15.42 -3.65 1.34
CA PRO A 105 -15.39 -4.33 0.05
C PRO A 105 -14.00 -4.57 -0.54
N GLY A 106 -12.90 -4.14 0.09
CA GLY A 106 -11.54 -4.45 -0.34
C GLY A 106 -10.53 -3.30 -0.20
N PRO A 107 -9.36 -3.45 -0.84
CA PRO A 107 -8.29 -2.46 -0.78
C PRO A 107 -8.53 -1.25 -1.68
N GLY A 108 -7.81 -0.16 -1.42
CA GLY A 108 -7.90 1.10 -2.16
C GLY A 108 -8.72 2.16 -1.46
N VAL A 109 -8.55 3.42 -1.87
CA VAL A 109 -9.19 4.59 -1.23
C VAL A 109 -10.72 4.51 -1.31
N PRO A 110 -11.36 4.35 -2.49
CA PRO A 110 -12.81 4.29 -2.55
C PRO A 110 -13.41 3.11 -1.76
N PRO A 111 -12.90 1.87 -1.88
CA PRO A 111 -13.34 0.75 -1.05
C PRO A 111 -13.20 0.99 0.47
N SER A 112 -12.10 1.61 0.91
CA SER A 112 -11.88 1.90 2.34
C SER A 112 -12.91 2.91 2.89
N LEU A 113 -13.24 3.94 2.11
CA LEU A 113 -14.29 4.91 2.48
C LEU A 113 -15.67 4.26 2.56
N ILE A 114 -15.99 3.39 1.59
CA ILE A 114 -17.26 2.64 1.58
C ILE A 114 -17.34 1.71 2.80
N SER A 115 -16.25 1.00 3.13
CA SER A 115 -16.18 0.16 4.33
C SER A 115 -16.51 0.95 5.59
N GLY A 116 -15.96 2.17 5.74
CA GLY A 116 -16.26 3.05 6.88
C GLY A 116 -17.75 3.40 6.97
N LYS A 117 -18.35 3.76 5.84
CA LYS A 117 -19.78 4.06 5.74
C LYS A 117 -20.64 2.85 6.15
N LEU A 118 -20.30 1.66 5.67
CA LEU A 118 -21.05 0.43 5.99
C LEU A 118 -20.99 0.10 7.49
N VAL A 119 -19.82 0.24 8.12
CA VAL A 119 -19.68 0.04 9.57
C VAL A 119 -20.50 1.05 10.36
N ALA A 120 -20.46 2.33 9.99
CA ALA A 120 -21.25 3.37 10.65
C ALA A 120 -22.76 3.06 10.58
N GLN A 121 -23.25 2.62 9.41
CA GLN A 121 -24.64 2.19 9.24
C GLN A 121 -24.99 0.96 10.10
N LEU A 122 -24.09 -0.01 10.18
CA LEU A 122 -24.28 -1.20 11.02
C LEU A 122 -24.34 -0.84 12.52
N ILE A 123 -23.52 0.09 12.98
CA ILE A 123 -23.54 0.57 14.36
C ILE A 123 -24.89 1.24 14.65
N ASN A 124 -25.32 2.18 13.81
CA ASN A 124 -26.60 2.88 13.97
C ASN A 124 -27.79 1.92 14.00
N LYS A 125 -27.77 0.85 13.20
CA LYS A 125 -28.86 -0.15 13.18
C LYS A 125 -28.93 -1.01 14.46
N HIS A 126 -27.80 -1.20 15.15
CA HIS A 126 -27.72 -2.07 16.32
C HIS A 126 -27.81 -1.33 17.65
N HIS A 127 -27.65 0.00 17.65
CA HIS A 127 -27.59 0.83 18.86
C HIS A 127 -28.64 1.96 18.90
N ASN A 128 -29.45 2.12 17.86
CA ASN A 128 -30.66 2.95 17.88
C ASN A 128 -31.91 2.09 17.83
#